data_AF-A0A944WEW7-F1
#
_entry.id   AF-A0A944WEW7-F1
#
_cell.length_a   1.000
_cell.length_b   1.000
_cell.length_c   1.000
_cell.angle_alpha   90.00
_cell.angle_beta   90.00
_cell.angle_gamma   90.00
#
_symmetry.space_group_name_H-M   'P 1'
#
loop_
_entity.id
_entity.type
_entity.pdbx_description
1 polymer ?
#
loop_
_entity_poly.entity_id
_entity_poly.type
_entity_poly.pdbx_seq_one_letter_code
_entity_poly.pdbx_strand_id
1 'polypeptide(L)'
;MRGELFRHIRESRDLGFLPEALAWDISKETTLWELARNDGAYNQLRLVQAAVQVGQAEEQNFLTNLKHTDAGVRFWGAVGLTASSSLTPRAVQALTTALSDTAIDVRIESADALARHGHTKESVPVLAAALSDANLAAVQHAARTIELLGERAKSAVPAMRECELRMKTIRPPGTSPLVVEPDKDKAMWVLFSTEVFLKRFGETDPDFQPIFNGKDLTGWDGNPKTWHVEDGAICCSGKAGNTWLIWRGGELENFELRLQFRHLSGNSGVQVRSIEDKQWSVVGYQAEVAAQANMGLWHHSKAPESYRFALSNAGENGHISKDGVKKLTRFAPADKVRKAFRPGEWNEMVIVGRGPRLTQTVNGVVLSELVDLDGKHARSKGLLAFQDHGNGTVVQFRNIRLKHLPAGGDESQNDPLENGKAELERE
;
A
#
# COMPACT_ATOMS: atom_id res chain seq x y z
N MET A 1 -37.10 0.26 -35.71
CA MET A 1 -35.65 0.27 -35.38
C MET A 1 -35.32 -0.56 -34.13
N ARG A 2 -35.82 -0.24 -32.92
CA ARG A 2 -35.53 -1.06 -31.71
C ARG A 2 -35.97 -2.53 -31.84
N GLY A 3 -37.16 -2.79 -32.38
CA GLY A 3 -37.64 -4.17 -32.61
C GLY A 3 -36.75 -4.98 -33.57
N GLU A 4 -36.23 -4.35 -34.62
CA GLU A 4 -35.27 -4.97 -35.55
C GLU A 4 -33.95 -5.33 -34.84
N LEU A 5 -33.43 -4.42 -34.00
CA LEU A 5 -32.22 -4.65 -33.22
C LEU A 5 -32.37 -5.84 -32.28
N PHE A 6 -33.47 -5.90 -31.50
CA PHE A 6 -33.72 -7.03 -30.61
C PHE A 6 -33.85 -8.35 -31.36
N ARG A 7 -34.48 -8.35 -32.55
CA ARG A 7 -34.54 -9.54 -33.39
C ARG A 7 -33.15 -9.97 -33.82
N HIS A 8 -32.34 -9.03 -34.31
CA HIS A 8 -30.99 -9.30 -34.78
C HIS A 8 -30.10 -9.88 -33.66
N ILE A 9 -30.12 -9.29 -32.46
CA ILE A 9 -29.36 -9.77 -31.28
C ILE A 9 -29.75 -11.22 -30.94
N ARG A 10 -31.05 -11.52 -30.98
CA ARG A 10 -31.56 -12.86 -30.67
C ARG A 10 -31.15 -13.88 -31.75
N GLU A 11 -31.24 -13.49 -33.02
CA GLU A 11 -30.91 -14.36 -34.16
C GLU A 11 -29.40 -14.60 -34.28
N SER A 12 -28.58 -13.59 -33.99
CA SER A 12 -27.12 -13.70 -34.00
C SER A 12 -26.57 -14.48 -32.82
N ARG A 13 -27.39 -14.71 -31.78
CA ARG A 13 -26.98 -15.35 -30.51
C ARG A 13 -25.78 -14.64 -29.88
N ASP A 14 -25.80 -13.32 -29.94
CA ASP A 14 -24.77 -12.43 -29.40
C ASP A 14 -24.47 -12.72 -27.92
N LEU A 15 -23.20 -13.05 -27.63
CA LEU A 15 -22.66 -13.25 -26.28
C LEU A 15 -22.15 -11.94 -25.66
N GLY A 16 -22.15 -10.82 -26.37
CA GLY A 16 -21.61 -9.54 -25.90
C GLY A 16 -22.33 -8.94 -24.68
N PHE A 17 -23.45 -9.53 -24.26
CA PHE A 17 -24.15 -9.17 -23.02
C PHE A 17 -23.72 -10.02 -21.81
N LEU A 18 -22.89 -11.04 -22.01
CA LEU A 18 -22.25 -11.75 -20.91
C LEU A 18 -20.96 -11.01 -20.51
N PRO A 19 -20.71 -10.85 -19.20
CA PRO A 19 -19.40 -10.42 -18.71
C PRO A 19 -18.31 -11.38 -19.19
N GLU A 20 -17.16 -10.83 -19.56
CA GLU A 20 -16.12 -11.60 -20.23
C GLU A 20 -15.57 -12.73 -19.35
N ALA A 21 -15.33 -12.48 -18.05
CA ALA A 21 -14.81 -13.54 -17.17
C ALA A 21 -15.83 -14.66 -17.00
N LEU A 22 -17.12 -14.33 -16.79
CA LEU A 22 -18.21 -15.30 -16.78
C LEU A 22 -18.28 -16.10 -18.08
N ALA A 23 -18.16 -15.46 -19.25
CA ALA A 23 -18.20 -16.15 -20.54
C ALA A 23 -17.07 -17.18 -20.66
N TRP A 24 -15.85 -16.82 -20.25
CA TRP A 24 -14.71 -17.74 -20.21
C TRP A 24 -14.92 -18.90 -19.21
N ASP A 25 -15.56 -18.65 -18.07
CA ASP A 25 -15.79 -19.67 -17.06
C ASP A 25 -16.82 -20.71 -17.51
N ILE A 26 -17.93 -20.27 -18.11
CA ILE A 26 -18.98 -21.18 -18.59
C ILE A 26 -18.63 -21.85 -19.92
N SER A 27 -17.63 -21.33 -20.66
CA SER A 27 -17.12 -21.93 -21.89
C SER A 27 -15.87 -22.78 -21.70
N LYS A 28 -15.51 -23.20 -20.48
CA LYS A 28 -14.27 -23.99 -20.26
C LYS A 28 -14.26 -25.32 -21.04
N GLU A 29 -15.41 -25.95 -21.15
CA GLU A 29 -15.58 -27.29 -21.74
C GLU A 29 -16.30 -27.24 -23.11
N THR A 30 -16.48 -26.05 -23.69
CA THR A 30 -17.21 -25.88 -24.95
C THR A 30 -16.70 -24.66 -25.71
N THR A 31 -16.96 -24.57 -27.01
CA THR A 31 -16.64 -23.35 -27.75
C THR A 31 -17.65 -22.24 -27.45
N LEU A 32 -17.24 -20.97 -27.59
CA LEU A 32 -18.20 -19.85 -27.50
C LEU A 32 -19.32 -19.96 -28.55
N TRP A 33 -19.04 -20.55 -29.71
CA TRP A 33 -20.05 -20.78 -30.75
C TRP A 33 -21.14 -21.76 -30.32
N GLU A 34 -20.76 -22.82 -29.60
CA GLU A 34 -21.67 -23.83 -29.04
C GLU A 34 -22.40 -23.26 -27.82
N LEU A 35 -21.70 -22.54 -26.93
CA LEU A 35 -22.29 -21.85 -25.79
C LEU A 35 -23.42 -20.92 -26.23
N ALA A 36 -23.17 -20.07 -27.24
CA ALA A 36 -24.17 -19.18 -27.83
C ALA A 36 -25.42 -19.91 -28.31
N ARG A 37 -25.30 -21.21 -28.62
CA ARG A 37 -26.39 -22.04 -29.14
C ARG A 37 -27.03 -22.93 -28.09
N ASN A 38 -26.58 -22.87 -26.85
CA ASN A 38 -27.11 -23.62 -25.73
C ASN A 38 -28.12 -22.77 -24.95
N ASP A 39 -29.41 -22.95 -25.26
CA ASP A 39 -30.51 -22.19 -24.64
C ASP A 39 -30.64 -22.45 -23.11
N GLY A 40 -29.95 -23.44 -22.56
CA GLY A 40 -29.92 -23.75 -21.13
C GLY A 40 -28.73 -23.17 -20.37
N ALA A 41 -27.69 -22.70 -21.06
CA ALA A 41 -26.45 -22.24 -20.42
C ALA A 41 -26.53 -20.81 -19.88
N TYR A 42 -27.36 -19.96 -20.51
CA TYR A 42 -27.58 -18.57 -20.09
C TYR A 42 -28.90 -18.05 -20.67
N ASN A 43 -29.49 -17.02 -20.06
CA ASN A 43 -30.73 -16.41 -20.56
C ASN A 43 -30.46 -15.12 -21.34
N GLN A 44 -30.19 -15.23 -22.65
CA GLN A 44 -29.86 -14.09 -23.50
C GLN A 44 -30.90 -12.96 -23.42
N LEU A 45 -32.19 -13.28 -23.53
CA LEU A 45 -33.25 -12.27 -23.51
C LEU A 45 -33.24 -11.49 -22.20
N ARG A 46 -33.07 -12.19 -21.07
CA ARG A 46 -33.04 -11.55 -19.75
C ARG A 46 -31.79 -10.67 -19.57
N LEU A 47 -30.64 -11.08 -20.10
CA LEU A 47 -29.41 -10.28 -20.09
C LEU A 47 -29.58 -9.00 -20.90
N VAL A 48 -30.09 -9.09 -22.13
CA VAL A 48 -30.32 -7.91 -22.97
C VAL A 48 -31.32 -6.98 -22.29
N GLN A 49 -32.40 -7.51 -21.70
CA GLN A 49 -33.36 -6.72 -20.93
C GLN A 49 -32.74 -6.01 -19.73
N ALA A 50 -31.80 -6.65 -19.02
CA ALA A 50 -31.08 -6.02 -17.92
C ALA A 50 -30.11 -4.95 -18.42
N ALA A 51 -29.40 -5.19 -19.52
CA ALA A 51 -28.46 -4.26 -20.11
C ALA A 51 -29.13 -2.97 -20.60
N VAL A 52 -30.28 -3.06 -21.27
CA VAL A 52 -31.00 -1.87 -21.77
C VAL A 52 -31.58 -1.00 -20.66
N GLN A 53 -31.66 -1.50 -19.43
CA GLN A 53 -32.08 -0.70 -18.27
C GLN A 53 -31.00 0.29 -17.83
N VAL A 54 -29.72 0.03 -18.12
CA VAL A 54 -28.61 0.89 -17.71
C VAL A 54 -28.78 2.29 -18.29
N GLY A 55 -28.75 3.30 -17.42
CA GLY A 55 -28.94 4.71 -17.80
C GLY A 55 -30.38 5.11 -18.16
N GLN A 56 -31.36 4.20 -18.05
CA GLN A 56 -32.77 4.50 -18.37
C GLN A 56 -33.75 4.13 -17.25
N ALA A 57 -33.45 3.08 -16.47
CA ALA A 57 -34.35 2.56 -15.45
C ALA A 57 -34.08 3.19 -14.07
N GLU A 58 -35.06 3.03 -13.19
CA GLU A 58 -34.98 3.45 -11.79
C GLU A 58 -34.11 2.51 -10.98
N GLU A 59 -33.56 3.00 -9.87
CA GLU A 59 -32.69 2.23 -8.97
C GLU A 59 -33.32 0.88 -8.54
N GLN A 60 -34.63 0.87 -8.31
CA GLN A 60 -35.38 -0.34 -7.92
C GLN A 60 -35.29 -1.48 -8.96
N ASN A 61 -35.14 -1.16 -10.25
CA ASN A 61 -34.93 -2.16 -11.29
C ASN A 61 -33.56 -2.83 -11.14
N PHE A 62 -32.51 -2.04 -10.88
CA PHE A 62 -31.17 -2.56 -10.66
C PHE A 62 -31.07 -3.40 -9.38
N LEU A 63 -31.73 -2.99 -8.30
CA LEU A 63 -31.84 -3.80 -7.07
C LEU A 63 -32.55 -5.14 -7.29
N THR A 64 -33.48 -5.18 -8.24
CA THR A 64 -34.16 -6.43 -8.62
C THR A 64 -33.23 -7.33 -9.43
N ASN A 65 -32.48 -6.75 -10.37
CA ASN A 65 -31.47 -7.49 -11.15
C ASN A 65 -30.36 -8.07 -10.27
N LEU A 66 -29.87 -7.33 -9.28
CA LEU A 66 -28.81 -7.75 -8.37
C LEU A 66 -29.19 -8.98 -7.50
N LYS A 67 -30.48 -9.31 -7.41
CA LYS A 67 -30.99 -10.49 -6.69
C LYS A 67 -31.32 -11.67 -7.60
N HIS A 68 -31.04 -11.55 -8.90
CA HIS A 68 -31.39 -12.56 -9.87
C HIS A 68 -30.50 -13.81 -9.75
N THR A 69 -31.02 -14.98 -10.12
CA THR A 69 -30.28 -16.25 -10.05
C THR A 69 -29.14 -16.31 -11.07
N ASP A 70 -29.33 -15.73 -12.25
CA ASP A 70 -28.33 -15.58 -13.31
C ASP A 70 -27.29 -14.48 -12.97
N ALA A 71 -26.00 -14.84 -13.02
CA ALA A 71 -24.89 -13.95 -12.68
C ALA A 71 -24.73 -12.77 -13.64
N GLY A 72 -24.98 -12.95 -14.94
CA GLY A 72 -24.90 -11.85 -15.90
C GLY A 72 -26.01 -10.83 -15.69
N VAL A 73 -27.19 -11.26 -15.23
CA VAL A 73 -28.27 -10.33 -14.86
C VAL A 73 -27.88 -9.53 -13.61
N ARG A 74 -27.26 -10.19 -12.61
CA ARG A 74 -26.74 -9.49 -11.43
C ARG A 74 -25.66 -8.47 -11.81
N PHE A 75 -24.76 -8.83 -12.71
CA PHE A 75 -23.73 -7.93 -13.23
C PHE A 75 -24.35 -6.67 -13.83
N TRP A 76 -25.35 -6.79 -14.71
CA TRP A 76 -26.04 -5.63 -15.27
C TRP A 76 -26.80 -4.80 -14.22
N GLY A 77 -27.25 -5.43 -13.13
CA GLY A 77 -27.75 -4.72 -11.95
C GLY A 77 -26.66 -3.86 -11.30
N ALA A 78 -25.47 -4.40 -11.10
CA ALA A 78 -24.33 -3.66 -10.56
C ALA A 78 -23.89 -2.52 -11.50
N VAL A 79 -23.75 -2.78 -12.80
CA VAL A 79 -23.42 -1.76 -13.83
C VAL A 79 -24.44 -0.61 -13.83
N GLY A 80 -25.73 -0.91 -13.69
CA GLY A 80 -26.78 0.11 -13.60
C GLY A 80 -26.61 1.02 -12.39
N LEU A 81 -26.23 0.46 -11.23
CA LEU A 81 -25.91 1.22 -10.04
C LEU A 81 -24.59 2.00 -10.18
N THR A 82 -23.59 1.45 -10.87
CA THR A 82 -22.34 2.17 -11.22
C THR A 82 -22.62 3.42 -12.07
N ALA A 83 -23.56 3.33 -13.01
CA ALA A 83 -23.97 4.42 -13.89
C ALA A 83 -24.88 5.47 -13.22
N SER A 84 -25.38 5.20 -12.00
CA SER A 84 -26.23 6.12 -11.27
C SER A 84 -25.42 7.30 -10.72
N SER A 85 -26.03 8.50 -10.66
CA SER A 85 -25.37 9.71 -10.15
C SER A 85 -25.26 9.74 -8.62
N SER A 86 -26.11 8.98 -7.94
CA SER A 86 -26.13 8.81 -6.49
C SER A 86 -26.73 7.46 -6.14
N LEU A 87 -26.40 6.92 -4.96
CA LEU A 87 -26.95 5.68 -4.45
C LEU A 87 -27.78 5.92 -3.19
N THR A 88 -28.95 5.31 -3.10
CA THR A 88 -29.70 5.27 -1.84
C THR A 88 -28.99 4.36 -0.83
N PRO A 89 -29.26 4.50 0.49
CA PRO A 89 -28.74 3.58 1.50
C PRO A 89 -29.08 2.10 1.22
N ARG A 90 -30.23 1.86 0.58
CA ARG A 90 -30.65 0.51 0.18
C ARG A 90 -29.78 -0.06 -0.94
N ALA A 91 -29.41 0.77 -1.91
CA ALA A 91 -28.48 0.37 -2.97
C ALA A 91 -27.07 0.13 -2.44
N VAL A 92 -26.57 0.99 -1.56
CA VAL A 92 -25.29 0.78 -0.87
C VAL A 92 -25.30 -0.57 -0.15
N GLN A 93 -26.32 -0.87 0.65
CA GLN A 93 -26.43 -2.15 1.35
C GLN A 93 -26.47 -3.36 0.39
N ALA A 94 -27.20 -3.24 -0.72
CA ALA A 94 -27.30 -4.31 -1.72
C ALA A 94 -25.95 -4.56 -2.42
N LEU A 95 -25.21 -3.51 -2.77
CA LEU A 95 -23.88 -3.60 -3.35
C LEU A 95 -22.85 -4.15 -2.35
N THR A 96 -22.89 -3.71 -1.09
CA THR A 96 -22.03 -4.26 -0.03
C THR A 96 -22.25 -5.76 0.14
N THR A 97 -23.51 -6.22 0.03
CA THR A 97 -23.81 -7.66 0.03
C THR A 97 -23.21 -8.36 -1.21
N ALA A 98 -23.33 -7.74 -2.38
CA ALA A 98 -22.82 -8.26 -3.64
C ALA A 98 -21.27 -8.26 -3.75
N LEU A 99 -20.56 -7.62 -2.82
CA LEU A 99 -19.10 -7.79 -2.71
C LEU A 99 -18.67 -9.24 -2.44
N SER A 100 -19.58 -10.07 -1.93
CA SER A 100 -19.38 -11.51 -1.70
C SER A 100 -20.11 -12.39 -2.72
N ASP A 101 -20.51 -11.84 -3.87
CA ASP A 101 -21.18 -12.61 -4.93
C ASP A 101 -20.30 -13.77 -5.42
N THR A 102 -20.93 -14.86 -5.86
CA THR A 102 -20.22 -16.02 -6.41
C THR A 102 -19.50 -15.68 -7.71
N ALA A 103 -20.05 -14.79 -8.53
CA ALA A 103 -19.46 -14.37 -9.79
C ALA A 103 -18.52 -13.17 -9.59
N ILE A 104 -17.29 -13.29 -10.09
CA ILE A 104 -16.26 -12.26 -9.91
C ILE A 104 -16.60 -10.94 -10.59
N ASP A 105 -17.20 -10.96 -11.78
CA ASP A 105 -17.62 -9.74 -12.48
C ASP A 105 -18.62 -8.92 -11.65
N VAL A 106 -19.54 -9.60 -10.93
CA VAL A 106 -20.51 -8.95 -10.04
C VAL A 106 -19.80 -8.32 -8.84
N ARG A 107 -18.82 -9.01 -8.25
CA ARG A 107 -18.00 -8.45 -7.16
C ARG A 107 -17.25 -7.19 -7.60
N ILE A 108 -16.61 -7.24 -8.78
CA ILE A 108 -15.83 -6.13 -9.34
C ILE A 108 -16.73 -4.92 -9.61
N GLU A 109 -17.85 -5.09 -10.32
CA GLU A 109 -18.78 -3.97 -10.60
C GLU A 109 -19.42 -3.42 -9.33
N SER A 110 -19.77 -4.28 -8.37
CA SER A 110 -20.34 -3.82 -7.11
C SER A 110 -19.33 -2.98 -6.31
N ALA A 111 -18.06 -3.39 -6.34
CA ALA A 111 -16.97 -2.62 -5.77
C ALA A 111 -16.73 -1.29 -6.52
N ASP A 112 -16.82 -1.27 -7.85
CA ASP A 112 -16.71 -0.02 -8.63
C ASP A 112 -17.80 0.98 -8.23
N ALA A 113 -19.07 0.54 -8.23
CA ALA A 113 -20.20 1.37 -7.83
C ALA A 113 -19.99 1.99 -6.44
N LEU A 114 -19.58 1.18 -5.45
CA LEU A 114 -19.31 1.63 -4.09
C LEU A 114 -18.14 2.61 -4.02
N ALA A 115 -17.02 2.30 -4.67
CA ALA A 115 -15.83 3.16 -4.67
C ALA A 115 -16.11 4.52 -5.33
N ARG A 116 -16.88 4.54 -6.42
CA ARG A 116 -17.31 5.79 -7.09
C ARG A 116 -18.14 6.70 -6.21
N HIS A 117 -18.85 6.12 -5.24
CA HIS A 117 -19.70 6.82 -4.28
C HIS A 117 -19.05 6.99 -2.90
N GLY A 118 -17.73 6.80 -2.79
CA GLY A 118 -16.96 7.12 -1.58
C GLY A 118 -16.81 5.98 -0.58
N HIS A 119 -17.38 4.81 -0.84
CA HIS A 119 -17.28 3.62 0.02
C HIS A 119 -16.00 2.81 -0.27
N THR A 120 -14.84 3.47 -0.28
CA THR A 120 -13.56 2.86 -0.73
C THR A 120 -12.98 1.84 0.24
N LYS A 121 -13.29 1.95 1.54
CA LYS A 121 -12.73 1.07 2.58
C LYS A 121 -13.09 -0.40 2.38
N GLU A 122 -14.32 -0.68 1.97
CA GLU A 122 -14.83 -2.05 1.79
C GLU A 122 -14.68 -2.53 0.34
N SER A 123 -14.74 -1.62 -0.64
CA SER A 123 -14.75 -1.95 -2.07
C SER A 123 -13.35 -2.15 -2.66
N VAL A 124 -12.38 -1.27 -2.35
CA VAL A 124 -11.04 -1.35 -2.95
C VAL A 124 -10.32 -2.66 -2.59
N PRO A 125 -10.43 -3.22 -1.37
CA PRO A 125 -9.89 -4.54 -1.07
C PRO A 125 -10.43 -5.66 -1.96
N VAL A 126 -11.71 -5.61 -2.35
CA VAL A 126 -12.33 -6.61 -3.25
C VAL A 126 -11.74 -6.51 -4.67
N LEU A 127 -11.56 -5.28 -5.18
CA LEU A 127 -10.88 -5.04 -6.46
C LEU A 127 -9.42 -5.53 -6.41
N ALA A 128 -8.70 -5.21 -5.33
CA ALA A 128 -7.32 -5.63 -5.13
C ALA A 128 -7.18 -7.16 -5.08
N ALA A 129 -8.11 -7.85 -4.41
CA ALA A 129 -8.14 -9.31 -4.36
C ALA A 129 -8.38 -9.93 -5.76
N ALA A 130 -9.25 -9.34 -6.58
CA ALA A 130 -9.54 -9.81 -7.93
C ALA A 130 -8.33 -9.77 -8.88
N LEU A 131 -7.30 -8.96 -8.59
CA LEU A 131 -6.05 -8.94 -9.35
C LEU A 131 -5.24 -10.26 -9.26
N SER A 132 -5.52 -11.09 -8.26
CA SER A 132 -4.86 -12.38 -8.06
C SER A 132 -5.62 -13.55 -8.68
N ASP A 133 -6.75 -13.32 -9.36
CA ASP A 133 -7.58 -14.38 -9.93
C ASP A 133 -6.87 -15.16 -11.04
N ALA A 134 -7.26 -16.42 -11.26
CA ALA A 134 -6.74 -17.25 -12.34
C ALA A 134 -7.26 -16.81 -13.71
N ASN A 135 -8.49 -16.28 -13.77
CA ASN A 135 -9.12 -15.80 -14.99
C ASN A 135 -8.61 -14.40 -15.34
N LEU A 136 -7.72 -14.31 -16.34
CA LEU A 136 -7.10 -13.03 -16.73
C LEU A 136 -8.11 -11.98 -17.25
N ALA A 137 -9.31 -12.37 -17.69
CA ALA A 137 -10.36 -11.41 -18.04
C ALA A 137 -10.88 -10.67 -16.79
N ALA A 138 -11.04 -11.38 -15.67
CA ALA A 138 -11.41 -10.78 -14.39
C ALA A 138 -10.28 -9.88 -13.85
N VAL A 139 -9.02 -10.32 -14.00
CA VAL A 139 -7.84 -9.51 -13.63
C VAL A 139 -7.79 -8.22 -14.43
N GLN A 140 -8.04 -8.27 -15.74
CA GLN A 140 -8.09 -7.10 -16.61
C GLN A 140 -9.21 -6.15 -16.21
N HIS A 141 -10.42 -6.67 -15.95
CA HIS A 141 -11.55 -5.88 -15.47
C HIS A 141 -11.22 -5.16 -14.16
N ALA A 142 -10.67 -5.88 -13.17
CA ALA A 142 -10.27 -5.31 -11.89
C ALA A 142 -9.16 -4.25 -12.04
N ALA A 143 -8.11 -4.53 -12.82
CA ALA A 143 -7.00 -3.60 -13.05
C ALA A 143 -7.49 -2.32 -13.73
N ARG A 144 -8.36 -2.44 -14.74
CA ARG A 144 -8.94 -1.28 -15.42
C ARG A 144 -9.84 -0.46 -14.50
N THR A 145 -10.64 -1.12 -13.66
CA THR A 145 -11.48 -0.44 -12.67
C THR A 145 -10.63 0.34 -11.67
N ILE A 146 -9.57 -0.26 -11.12
CA ILE A 146 -8.63 0.42 -10.20
C ILE A 146 -7.97 1.62 -10.88
N GLU A 147 -7.49 1.45 -12.12
CA GLU A 147 -6.90 2.52 -12.92
C GLU A 147 -7.85 3.72 -13.05
N LEU A 148 -9.11 3.48 -13.42
CA LEU A 148 -10.13 4.50 -13.62
C LEU A 148 -10.60 5.18 -12.34
N LEU A 149 -10.59 4.46 -11.21
CA LEU A 149 -10.90 5.03 -9.89
C LEU A 149 -9.82 6.02 -9.40
N GLY A 150 -8.57 5.86 -9.87
CA GLY A 150 -7.48 6.78 -9.58
C GLY A 150 -7.19 6.92 -8.09
N GLU A 151 -7.19 8.16 -7.58
CA GLU A 151 -6.90 8.46 -6.16
C GLU A 151 -7.80 7.67 -5.19
N ARG A 152 -9.05 7.36 -5.59
CA ARG A 152 -9.99 6.59 -4.76
C ARG A 152 -9.51 5.16 -4.51
N ALA A 153 -8.71 4.61 -5.41
CA ALA A 153 -8.15 3.27 -5.33
C ALA A 153 -6.66 3.27 -4.97
N LYS A 154 -6.08 4.38 -4.48
CA LYS A 154 -4.65 4.47 -4.13
C LYS A 154 -4.17 3.41 -3.14
N SER A 155 -5.05 2.91 -2.27
CA SER A 155 -4.72 1.79 -1.38
C SER A 155 -4.44 0.47 -2.11
N ALA A 156 -4.80 0.33 -3.39
CA ALA A 156 -4.53 -0.84 -4.22
C ALA A 156 -3.12 -0.86 -4.84
N VAL A 157 -2.27 0.17 -4.62
CA VAL A 157 -0.90 0.22 -5.15
C VAL A 157 -0.10 -1.07 -4.91
N PRO A 158 -0.09 -1.68 -3.70
CA PRO A 158 0.63 -2.93 -3.47
C PRO A 158 0.13 -4.08 -4.37
N ALA A 159 -1.20 -4.26 -4.45
CA ALA A 159 -1.80 -5.33 -5.25
C ALA A 159 -1.59 -5.12 -6.75
N MET A 160 -1.63 -3.86 -7.22
CA MET A 160 -1.30 -3.51 -8.61
C MET A 160 0.15 -3.83 -8.95
N ARG A 161 1.10 -3.63 -8.01
CA ARG A 161 2.51 -3.98 -8.20
C ARG A 161 2.73 -5.50 -8.26
N GLU A 162 2.08 -6.26 -7.39
CA GLU A 162 2.13 -7.72 -7.45
C GLU A 162 1.52 -8.27 -8.74
N CYS A 163 0.39 -7.70 -9.17
CA CYS A 163 -0.24 -8.03 -10.44
C CYS A 163 0.70 -7.74 -11.61
N GLU A 164 1.33 -6.56 -11.65
CA GLU A 164 2.31 -6.19 -12.68
C GLU A 164 3.47 -7.20 -12.76
N LEU A 165 4.04 -7.58 -11.61
CA LEU A 165 5.12 -8.58 -11.55
C LEU A 165 4.67 -9.95 -12.08
N ARG A 166 3.46 -10.39 -11.70
CA ARG A 166 2.87 -11.63 -12.22
C ARG A 166 2.66 -11.55 -13.74
N MET A 167 2.12 -10.44 -14.24
CA MET A 167 1.88 -10.27 -15.68
C MET A 167 3.18 -10.21 -16.49
N LYS A 168 4.25 -9.59 -15.96
CA LYS A 168 5.59 -9.62 -16.58
C LYS A 168 6.20 -11.03 -16.60
N THR A 169 5.77 -11.92 -15.71
CA THR A 169 6.17 -13.33 -15.75
C THR A 169 5.42 -14.09 -16.85
N ILE A 170 4.11 -13.84 -17.03
CA ILE A 170 3.29 -14.43 -18.10
C ILE A 170 3.72 -13.91 -19.48
N ARG A 171 3.97 -12.59 -19.57
CA ARG A 171 4.46 -11.90 -20.77
C ARG A 171 5.80 -11.19 -20.48
N PRO A 172 6.94 -11.89 -20.65
CA PRO A 172 8.26 -11.30 -20.45
C PRO A 172 8.53 -10.09 -21.37
N PRO A 173 9.35 -9.12 -20.92
CA PRO A 173 9.79 -8.01 -21.76
C PRO A 173 10.40 -8.51 -23.08
N GLY A 174 10.07 -7.85 -24.19
CA GLY A 174 10.52 -8.24 -25.53
C GLY A 174 9.63 -9.26 -26.26
N THR A 175 8.55 -9.75 -25.63
CA THR A 175 7.55 -10.59 -26.31
C THR A 175 6.89 -9.81 -27.47
N SER A 176 6.95 -10.38 -28.68
CA SER A 176 6.39 -9.75 -29.88
C SER A 176 4.89 -9.41 -29.71
N PRO A 177 4.45 -8.19 -30.08
CA PRO A 177 3.03 -7.85 -30.09
C PRO A 177 2.29 -8.37 -31.34
N LEU A 178 3.01 -8.93 -32.31
CA LEU A 178 2.44 -9.40 -33.58
C LEU A 178 2.05 -10.88 -33.56
N VAL A 179 2.52 -11.62 -32.56
CA VAL A 179 2.19 -13.05 -32.41
C VAL A 179 1.05 -13.15 -31.41
N VAL A 180 -0.08 -13.68 -31.86
CA VAL A 180 -1.27 -13.85 -31.02
C VAL A 180 -1.06 -15.04 -30.09
N GLU A 181 -1.01 -14.76 -28.80
CA GLU A 181 -0.86 -15.74 -27.73
C GLU A 181 -1.85 -15.37 -26.62
N PRO A 182 -3.03 -16.03 -26.54
CA PRO A 182 -4.17 -15.53 -25.76
C PRO A 182 -3.87 -15.08 -24.33
N ASP A 183 -3.10 -15.88 -23.58
CA ASP A 183 -2.76 -15.55 -22.18
C ASP A 183 -1.73 -14.42 -22.10
N LYS A 184 -0.76 -14.38 -23.01
CA LYS A 184 0.22 -13.28 -23.07
C LYS A 184 -0.44 -11.98 -23.51
N ASP A 185 -1.42 -12.05 -24.40
CA ASP A 185 -2.16 -10.88 -24.88
C ASP A 185 -3.09 -10.31 -23.81
N LYS A 186 -3.79 -11.17 -23.05
CA LYS A 186 -4.52 -10.73 -21.86
C LYS A 186 -3.59 -10.10 -20.81
N ALA A 187 -2.43 -10.72 -20.56
CA ALA A 187 -1.44 -10.14 -19.66
C ALA A 187 -0.93 -8.76 -20.13
N MET A 188 -0.83 -8.52 -21.45
CA MET A 188 -0.50 -7.20 -21.99
C MET A 188 -1.55 -6.14 -21.61
N TRP A 189 -2.83 -6.45 -21.76
CA TRP A 189 -3.91 -5.51 -21.42
C TRP A 189 -3.93 -5.18 -19.92
N VAL A 190 -3.67 -6.16 -19.07
CA VAL A 190 -3.49 -5.94 -17.62
C VAL A 190 -2.26 -5.05 -17.34
N LEU A 191 -1.15 -5.26 -18.07
CA LEU A 191 0.05 -4.44 -17.94
C LEU A 191 -0.20 -2.98 -18.25
N PHE A 192 -0.97 -2.66 -19.30
CA PHE A 192 -1.31 -1.27 -19.61
C PHE A 192 -2.01 -0.57 -18.44
N SER A 193 -2.98 -1.20 -17.80
CA SER A 193 -3.67 -0.61 -16.65
C SER A 193 -2.78 -0.52 -15.41
N THR A 194 -2.01 -1.57 -15.11
CA THR A 194 -1.12 -1.59 -13.95
C THR A 194 0.01 -0.58 -14.06
N GLU A 195 0.68 -0.47 -15.22
CA GLU A 195 1.77 0.48 -15.46
C GLU A 195 1.28 1.93 -15.38
N VAL A 196 0.13 2.25 -15.99
CA VAL A 196 -0.43 3.62 -15.94
C VAL A 196 -0.76 4.02 -14.51
N PHE A 197 -1.41 3.13 -13.75
CA PHE A 197 -1.77 3.40 -12.36
C PHE A 197 -0.52 3.53 -11.46
N LEU A 198 0.44 2.61 -11.59
CA LEU A 198 1.67 2.62 -10.79
C LEU A 198 2.59 3.79 -11.14
N LYS A 199 2.63 4.23 -12.40
CA LYS A 199 3.34 5.45 -12.79
C LYS A 199 2.77 6.69 -12.09
N ARG A 200 1.46 6.70 -11.82
CA ARG A 200 0.78 7.82 -11.17
C ARG A 200 0.81 7.76 -9.64
N PHE A 201 0.68 6.57 -9.05
CA PHE A 201 0.47 6.41 -7.60
C PHE A 201 1.50 5.52 -6.90
N GLY A 202 2.27 4.74 -7.65
CA GLY A 202 3.33 3.88 -7.14
C GLY A 202 4.65 4.63 -6.93
N GLU A 203 5.61 3.95 -6.30
CA GLU A 203 6.99 4.44 -6.24
C GLU A 203 7.64 4.25 -7.62
N THR A 204 8.13 5.35 -8.19
CA THR A 204 8.72 5.40 -9.54
C THR A 204 10.23 5.33 -9.51
N ASP A 205 10.85 5.55 -8.35
CA ASP A 205 12.28 5.35 -8.17
C ASP A 205 12.58 3.84 -8.09
N PRO A 206 13.25 3.26 -9.11
CA PRO A 206 13.51 1.82 -9.18
C PRO A 206 14.47 1.34 -8.08
N ASP A 207 15.19 2.25 -7.42
CA ASP A 207 16.12 1.89 -6.34
C ASP A 207 15.38 1.66 -5.01
N PHE A 208 14.12 2.06 -4.90
CA PHE A 208 13.29 1.73 -3.74
C PHE A 208 12.70 0.33 -3.88
N GLN A 209 13.15 -0.56 -3.02
CA GLN A 209 12.65 -1.92 -2.93
C GLN A 209 11.62 -2.05 -1.81
N PRO A 210 10.43 -2.63 -2.06
CA PRO A 210 9.50 -2.94 -0.98
C PRO A 210 10.11 -4.03 -0.09
N ILE A 211 10.12 -3.80 1.22
CA ILE A 211 10.65 -4.76 2.20
C ILE A 211 9.54 -5.42 3.04
N PHE A 212 8.28 -5.05 2.79
CA PHE A 212 7.09 -5.70 3.33
C PHE A 212 6.12 -6.01 2.19
N ASN A 213 5.62 -7.25 2.17
CA ASN A 213 4.78 -7.76 1.08
C ASN A 213 3.28 -7.40 1.22
N GLY A 214 2.85 -6.82 2.34
CA GLY A 214 1.44 -6.49 2.56
C GLY A 214 0.54 -7.67 2.92
N LYS A 215 1.06 -8.88 3.04
CA LYS A 215 0.27 -10.11 3.25
C LYS A 215 0.61 -10.81 4.55
N ASP A 216 1.90 -10.96 4.83
CA ASP A 216 2.40 -11.68 5.99
C ASP A 216 3.75 -11.10 6.43
N LEU A 217 4.33 -11.69 7.48
CA LEU A 217 5.60 -11.26 8.04
C LEU A 217 6.81 -11.96 7.38
N THR A 218 6.70 -12.45 6.15
CA THR A 218 7.86 -13.02 5.44
C THR A 218 9.00 -12.01 5.38
N GLY A 219 10.20 -12.41 5.83
CA GLY A 219 11.36 -11.53 5.95
C GLY A 219 11.38 -10.67 7.22
N TRP A 220 10.41 -10.83 8.12
CA TRP A 220 10.32 -10.16 9.41
C TRP A 220 10.24 -11.19 10.53
N ASP A 221 10.86 -10.89 11.66
CA ASP A 221 10.94 -11.79 12.82
C ASP A 221 10.64 -11.02 14.10
N GLY A 222 9.61 -11.45 14.81
CA GLY A 222 9.09 -10.78 15.99
C GLY A 222 8.10 -11.64 16.75
N ASN A 223 7.72 -11.21 17.95
CA ASN A 223 6.82 -11.96 18.79
C ASN A 223 5.40 -12.07 18.18
N PRO A 224 4.90 -13.26 17.83
CA PRO A 224 3.59 -13.43 17.21
C PRO A 224 2.43 -13.11 18.16
N LYS A 225 2.68 -12.93 19.47
CA LYS A 225 1.66 -12.45 20.42
C LYS A 225 1.23 -11.01 20.15
N THR A 226 2.07 -10.22 19.49
CA THR A 226 1.78 -8.80 19.24
C THR A 226 1.75 -8.44 17.77
N TRP A 227 2.65 -9.01 16.97
CA TRP A 227 2.81 -8.69 15.55
C TRP A 227 1.96 -9.61 14.67
N HIS A 228 1.19 -9.01 13.77
CA HIS A 228 0.40 -9.69 12.76
C HIS A 228 0.17 -8.76 11.56
N VAL A 229 -0.37 -9.28 10.46
CA VAL A 229 -0.76 -8.48 9.31
C VAL A 229 -2.29 -8.42 9.23
N GLU A 230 -2.82 -7.21 9.06
CA GLU A 230 -4.24 -6.95 8.85
C GLU A 230 -4.37 -5.79 7.86
N ASP A 231 -5.31 -5.90 6.90
CA ASP A 231 -5.59 -4.87 5.90
C ASP A 231 -4.36 -4.28 5.18
N GLY A 232 -3.38 -5.13 4.85
CA GLY A 232 -2.16 -4.71 4.16
C GLY A 232 -1.16 -3.96 5.04
N ALA A 233 -1.29 -4.02 6.36
CA ALA A 233 -0.42 -3.36 7.32
C ALA A 233 0.11 -4.34 8.38
N ILE A 234 1.35 -4.13 8.80
CA ILE A 234 1.91 -4.74 10.01
C ILE A 234 1.28 -4.06 11.21
N CYS A 235 0.60 -4.83 12.05
CA CYS A 235 -0.11 -4.36 13.25
C CYS A 235 0.63 -4.79 14.52
N CYS A 236 0.86 -3.84 15.41
CA CYS A 236 1.30 -4.08 16.79
C CYS A 236 0.09 -3.94 17.73
N SER A 237 -0.06 -4.88 18.67
CA SER A 237 -1.19 -4.88 19.61
C SER A 237 -0.79 -4.58 21.06
N GLY A 238 0.49 -4.41 21.37
CA GLY A 238 0.94 -4.00 22.70
C GLY A 238 1.00 -5.14 23.72
N LYS A 239 0.80 -6.39 23.29
CA LYS A 239 0.54 -7.55 24.17
C LYS A 239 1.79 -8.34 24.56
N ALA A 240 2.93 -8.08 23.93
CA ALA A 240 4.16 -8.86 24.13
C ALA A 240 5.15 -8.23 25.13
N GLY A 241 4.86 -7.01 25.64
CA GLY A 241 5.84 -6.23 26.37
C GLY A 241 6.89 -5.61 25.43
N ASN A 242 7.99 -5.11 26.00
CA ASN A 242 9.03 -4.42 25.23
C ASN A 242 9.80 -5.39 24.31
N THR A 243 9.35 -5.48 23.06
CA THR A 243 9.89 -6.37 22.01
C THR A 243 9.91 -5.66 20.67
N TRP A 244 10.60 -6.24 19.69
CA TRP A 244 10.74 -5.65 18.36
C TRP A 244 10.40 -6.63 17.25
N LEU A 245 9.84 -6.11 16.15
CA LEU A 245 9.76 -6.81 14.87
C LEU A 245 10.96 -6.40 14.03
N ILE A 246 11.86 -7.35 13.80
CA ILE A 246 13.15 -7.14 13.15
C ILE A 246 13.04 -7.54 11.69
N TRP A 247 13.46 -6.66 10.78
CA TRP A 247 13.60 -7.02 9.39
C TRP A 247 14.87 -7.85 9.19
N ARG A 248 14.73 -9.03 8.56
CA ARG A 248 15.82 -9.99 8.35
C ARG A 248 16.45 -9.91 6.96
N GLY A 249 16.04 -8.95 6.14
CA GLY A 249 16.55 -8.79 4.77
C GLY A 249 17.90 -8.06 4.64
N GLY A 250 18.49 -7.56 5.73
CA GLY A 250 19.82 -6.97 5.70
C GLY A 250 20.08 -5.88 6.75
N GLU A 251 21.21 -5.19 6.59
CA GLU A 251 21.61 -4.06 7.43
C GLU A 251 21.42 -2.73 6.70
N LEU A 252 21.09 -1.70 7.45
CA LEU A 252 21.02 -0.30 7.04
C LEU A 252 22.34 0.38 7.33
N GLU A 253 23.09 0.82 6.30
CA GLU A 253 24.26 1.70 6.44
C GLU A 253 23.90 3.11 5.97
N ASN A 254 24.05 3.38 4.67
CA ASN A 254 23.52 4.55 4.00
C ASN A 254 22.20 4.18 3.33
N PHE A 255 21.12 4.84 3.72
CA PHE A 255 19.78 4.43 3.32
C PHE A 255 18.80 5.60 3.29
N GLU A 256 17.75 5.41 2.50
CA GLU A 256 16.50 6.12 2.64
C GLU A 256 15.39 5.10 2.86
N LEU A 257 14.78 5.15 4.04
CA LEU A 257 13.62 4.34 4.41
C LEU A 257 12.38 5.21 4.29
N ARG A 258 11.42 4.77 3.48
CA ARG A 258 10.08 5.37 3.41
C ARG A 258 9.06 4.37 3.91
N LEU A 259 8.16 4.83 4.78
CA LEU A 259 7.06 4.02 5.28
C LEU A 259 5.85 4.88 5.60
N GLN A 260 4.69 4.24 5.72
CA GLN A 260 3.52 4.85 6.33
C GLN A 260 3.27 4.22 7.69
N PHE A 261 2.89 5.05 8.66
CA PHE A 261 2.51 4.59 9.99
C PHE A 261 1.19 5.21 10.43
N ARG A 262 0.47 4.50 11.29
CA ARG A 262 -0.73 4.98 11.98
C ARG A 262 -0.59 4.67 13.46
N HIS A 263 -0.39 5.71 14.26
CA HIS A 263 -0.35 5.62 15.71
C HIS A 263 -1.77 5.75 16.27
N LEU A 264 -2.20 4.78 17.08
CA LEU A 264 -3.50 4.77 17.75
C LEU A 264 -3.35 4.97 19.26
N SER A 265 -2.38 4.32 19.90
CA SER A 265 -2.11 4.47 21.33
C SER A 265 -0.70 4.00 21.72
N GLY A 266 -0.27 4.36 22.93
CA GLY A 266 0.99 3.94 23.53
C GLY A 266 2.23 4.54 22.86
N ASN A 267 3.36 3.83 22.96
CA ASN A 267 4.65 4.28 22.46
C ASN A 267 5.25 3.20 21.55
N SER A 268 5.71 3.60 20.37
CA SER A 268 6.44 2.74 19.45
C SER A 268 7.62 3.54 18.87
N GLY A 269 8.37 2.92 17.97
CA GLY A 269 9.46 3.58 17.29
C GLY A 269 9.98 2.75 16.15
N VAL A 270 10.67 3.43 15.24
CA VAL A 270 11.43 2.82 14.15
C VAL A 270 12.89 2.85 14.55
N GLN A 271 13.43 1.67 14.82
CA GLN A 271 14.85 1.49 15.11
C GLN A 271 15.65 1.29 13.84
N VAL A 272 16.80 1.97 13.75
CA VAL A 272 17.71 1.92 12.61
C VAL A 272 19.14 1.79 13.11
N ARG A 273 19.96 1.06 12.34
CA ARG A 273 21.36 0.75 12.68
C ARG A 273 21.52 0.07 14.05
N SER A 274 20.54 -0.75 14.42
CA SER A 274 20.51 -1.42 15.71
C SER A 274 21.22 -2.76 15.71
N ILE A 275 21.51 -3.28 16.90
CA ILE A 275 22.06 -4.62 17.10
C ILE A 275 21.05 -5.41 17.91
N GLU A 276 20.80 -6.66 17.50
CA GLU A 276 20.00 -7.58 18.30
C GLU A 276 20.84 -8.13 19.45
N ASP A 277 20.46 -7.83 20.70
CA ASP A 277 21.17 -8.31 21.89
C ASP A 277 20.57 -9.61 22.43
N LYS A 278 19.27 -9.83 22.21
CA LYS A 278 18.51 -11.04 22.58
C LYS A 278 17.37 -11.22 21.58
N GLN A 279 16.74 -12.40 21.59
CA GLN A 279 15.60 -12.67 20.70
C GLN A 279 14.56 -11.55 20.74
N TRP A 280 14.31 -10.94 19.58
CA TRP A 280 13.37 -9.84 19.39
C TRP A 280 13.67 -8.61 20.26
N SER A 281 14.92 -8.42 20.66
CA SER A 281 15.38 -7.26 21.43
C SER A 281 16.55 -6.61 20.72
N VAL A 282 16.41 -5.31 20.43
CA VAL A 282 17.44 -4.55 19.74
C VAL A 282 17.86 -3.32 20.54
N VAL A 283 19.12 -2.92 20.34
CA VAL A 283 19.79 -1.78 20.96
C VAL A 283 20.33 -0.90 19.84
N GLY A 284 19.96 0.38 19.80
CA GLY A 284 20.39 1.29 18.74
C GLY A 284 19.54 2.55 18.62
N TYR A 285 19.69 3.28 17.51
CA TYR A 285 18.97 4.52 17.28
C TYR A 285 17.49 4.24 17.04
N GLN A 286 16.64 5.08 17.61
CA GLN A 286 15.20 5.01 17.47
C GLN A 286 14.65 6.40 17.11
N ALA A 287 13.87 6.43 16.04
CA ALA A 287 12.97 7.53 15.73
C ALA A 287 11.60 7.24 16.37
N GLU A 288 11.14 8.13 17.24
CA GLU A 288 9.93 7.91 18.04
C GLU A 288 8.64 7.91 17.20
N VAL A 289 7.71 7.00 17.53
CA VAL A 289 6.33 6.94 17.03
C VAL A 289 5.39 6.89 18.23
N ALA A 290 4.91 8.06 18.66
CA ALA A 290 4.10 8.20 19.86
C ALA A 290 3.06 9.33 19.70
N ALA A 291 2.43 9.73 20.80
CA ALA A 291 1.59 10.91 20.82
C ALA A 291 2.34 12.15 20.29
N GLN A 292 1.60 13.12 19.72
CA GLN A 292 2.18 14.28 19.02
C GLN A 292 3.25 15.03 19.83
N ALA A 293 3.10 15.10 21.15
CA ALA A 293 4.05 15.76 22.06
C ALA A 293 5.43 15.08 22.17
N ASN A 294 5.58 13.85 21.66
CA ASN A 294 6.81 13.06 21.69
C ASN A 294 7.39 12.82 20.29
N MET A 295 6.63 13.11 19.23
CA MET A 295 7.13 13.02 17.85
C MET A 295 8.36 13.92 17.66
N GLY A 296 9.35 13.43 16.90
CA GLY A 296 10.62 14.12 16.66
C GLY A 296 11.74 13.75 17.64
N LEU A 297 11.50 12.87 18.61
CA LEU A 297 12.56 12.38 19.49
C LEU A 297 13.43 11.35 18.74
N TRP A 298 14.73 11.61 18.68
CA TRP A 298 15.75 10.60 18.45
C TRP A 298 16.33 10.18 19.79
N HIS A 299 16.41 8.88 20.04
CA HIS A 299 17.13 8.34 21.20
C HIS A 299 17.91 7.08 20.84
N HIS A 300 18.85 6.70 21.70
CA HIS A 300 19.52 5.42 21.62
C HIS A 300 18.85 4.47 22.62
N SER A 301 18.00 3.59 22.13
CA SER A 301 17.27 2.63 22.95
C SER A 301 18.25 1.70 23.68
N LYS A 302 17.99 1.47 24.97
CA LYS A 302 18.81 0.62 25.86
C LYS A 302 20.30 1.02 25.91
N ALA A 303 20.62 2.30 25.67
CA ALA A 303 21.99 2.78 25.83
C ALA A 303 22.49 2.63 27.28
N PRO A 304 23.78 2.32 27.51
CA PRO A 304 24.34 2.33 28.85
C PRO A 304 24.41 3.74 29.43
N GLU A 305 24.69 4.76 28.61
CA GLU A 305 24.84 6.14 29.05
C GLU A 305 23.53 6.93 28.93
N SER A 306 23.13 7.54 30.05
CA SER A 306 21.85 8.27 30.15
C SER A 306 21.72 9.45 29.19
N TYR A 307 22.83 10.10 28.81
CA TYR A 307 22.78 11.23 27.86
C TYR A 307 22.31 10.81 26.45
N ARG A 308 22.37 9.52 26.13
CA ARG A 308 21.92 8.94 24.86
C ARG A 308 20.43 8.60 24.84
N PHE A 309 19.72 8.70 25.98
CA PHE A 309 18.26 8.52 26.04
C PHE A 309 17.47 9.65 25.38
N ALA A 310 18.12 10.76 25.01
CA ALA A 310 17.55 11.81 24.16
C ALA A 310 18.69 12.46 23.36
N LEU A 311 18.81 12.13 22.08
CA LEU A 311 19.88 12.58 21.20
C LEU A 311 19.51 13.90 20.50
N SER A 312 18.25 14.05 20.07
CA SER A 312 17.65 15.30 19.62
C SER A 312 16.12 15.25 19.74
N ASN A 313 15.46 16.41 19.73
CA ASN A 313 14.01 16.51 19.78
C ASN A 313 13.46 17.26 18.55
N ALA A 314 12.13 17.36 18.46
CA ALA A 314 11.46 18.08 17.39
C ALA A 314 11.96 19.53 17.27
N GLY A 315 12.32 19.91 16.05
CA GLY A 315 12.85 21.22 15.70
C GLY A 315 14.35 21.37 16.00
N GLU A 316 15.03 20.28 16.37
CA GLU A 316 16.44 20.30 16.78
C GLU A 316 17.32 19.42 15.90
N ASN A 317 18.57 19.85 15.76
CA ASN A 317 19.69 19.07 15.27
C ASN A 317 20.59 18.74 16.47
N GLY A 318 20.73 17.45 16.78
CA GLY A 318 21.69 16.96 17.77
C GLY A 318 23.03 16.66 17.12
N HIS A 319 24.10 17.20 17.67
CA HIS A 319 25.46 16.91 17.24
C HIS A 319 26.23 16.28 18.40
N ILE A 320 26.77 15.09 18.23
CA ILE A 320 27.61 14.42 19.22
C ILE A 320 29.01 14.32 18.64
N SER A 321 29.98 14.92 19.31
CA SER A 321 31.38 14.89 18.89
C SER A 321 32.01 13.51 19.09
N LYS A 322 33.23 13.31 18.56
CA LYS A 322 34.01 12.06 18.75
C LYS A 322 34.21 11.67 20.21
N ASP A 323 34.31 12.65 21.10
CA ASP A 323 34.46 12.45 22.54
C ASP A 323 33.12 12.22 23.29
N GLY A 324 31.99 12.17 22.58
CA GLY A 324 30.66 11.95 23.15
C GLY A 324 30.00 13.23 23.70
N VAL A 325 30.51 14.41 23.36
CA VAL A 325 29.92 15.69 23.81
C VAL A 325 28.75 16.06 22.92
N LYS A 326 27.54 16.11 23.52
CA LYS A 326 26.29 16.47 22.83
C LYS A 326 26.04 17.99 22.82
N LYS A 327 25.78 18.54 21.64
CA LYS A 327 25.29 19.91 21.41
C LYS A 327 23.97 19.86 20.66
N LEU A 328 22.99 20.63 21.11
CA LEU A 328 21.69 20.78 20.45
C LEU A 328 21.60 22.15 19.79
N THR A 329 21.20 22.19 18.53
CA THR A 329 20.87 23.44 17.82
C THR A 329 19.42 23.39 17.37
N ARG A 330 18.66 24.44 17.62
CA ARG A 330 17.25 24.52 17.23
C ARG A 330 17.12 25.20 15.87
N PHE A 331 16.50 24.52 14.90
CA PHE A 331 16.18 25.08 13.58
C PHE A 331 14.71 25.51 13.47
N ALA A 332 13.82 24.99 14.33
CA ALA A 332 12.42 25.37 14.37
C ALA A 332 11.79 25.16 15.77
N PRO A 333 10.68 25.84 16.09
CA PRO A 333 9.88 25.50 17.27
C PRO A 333 9.29 24.09 17.14
N ALA A 334 9.36 23.29 18.22
CA ALA A 334 8.89 21.90 18.26
C ALA A 334 7.40 21.77 17.89
N ASP A 335 6.57 22.66 18.41
CA ASP A 335 5.13 22.71 18.14
C ASP A 335 4.83 22.98 16.65
N LYS A 336 5.66 23.78 15.99
CA LYS A 336 5.50 24.10 14.57
C LYS A 336 5.74 22.87 13.69
N VAL A 337 6.81 22.13 13.92
CA VAL A 337 7.12 20.94 13.10
C VAL A 337 6.21 19.76 13.43
N ARG A 338 5.79 19.59 14.69
CA ARG A 338 4.87 18.53 15.12
C ARG A 338 3.46 18.63 14.53
N LYS A 339 3.04 19.82 14.07
CA LYS A 339 1.78 20.00 13.32
C LYS A 339 1.73 19.19 12.03
N ALA A 340 2.87 18.75 11.51
CA ALA A 340 2.91 17.85 10.36
C ALA A 340 2.31 16.47 10.67
N PHE A 341 2.45 15.98 11.91
CA PHE A 341 1.88 14.70 12.32
C PHE A 341 0.36 14.81 12.52
N ARG A 342 -0.38 13.86 11.95
CA ARG A 342 -1.84 13.74 12.04
C ARG A 342 -2.21 12.56 12.96
N PRO A 343 -2.63 12.81 14.22
CA PRO A 343 -2.95 11.74 15.17
C PRO A 343 -4.08 10.83 14.66
N GLY A 344 -3.95 9.52 14.86
CA GLY A 344 -4.99 8.56 14.47
C GLY A 344 -5.17 8.37 12.95
N GLU A 345 -4.37 9.03 12.11
CA GLU A 345 -4.38 8.92 10.66
C GLU A 345 -3.11 8.23 10.13
N TRP A 346 -3.13 7.86 8.85
CA TRP A 346 -1.93 7.45 8.15
C TRP A 346 -1.01 8.65 7.90
N ASN A 347 0.24 8.51 8.32
CA ASN A 347 1.31 9.48 8.17
C ASN A 347 2.44 8.86 7.36
N GLU A 348 3.08 9.65 6.49
CA GLU A 348 4.31 9.25 5.82
C GLU A 348 5.51 9.60 6.71
N MET A 349 6.43 8.66 6.88
CA MET A 349 7.72 8.86 7.51
C MET A 349 8.84 8.56 6.52
N VAL A 350 9.82 9.44 6.48
CA VAL A 350 11.08 9.23 5.77
C VAL A 350 12.21 9.30 6.79
N ILE A 351 13.04 8.26 6.84
CA ILE A 351 14.29 8.25 7.61
C ILE A 351 15.45 8.14 6.64
N VAL A 352 16.35 9.13 6.66
CA VAL A 352 17.56 9.12 5.85
C VAL A 352 18.76 8.92 6.76
N GLY A 353 19.56 7.90 6.49
CA GLY A 353 20.89 7.72 7.06
C GLY A 353 21.95 7.95 6.01
N ARG A 354 22.84 8.93 6.21
CA ARG A 354 23.99 9.18 5.33
C ARG A 354 25.21 9.52 6.17
N GLY A 355 26.21 8.64 6.14
CA GLY A 355 27.36 8.72 7.05
C GLY A 355 26.89 8.76 8.51
N PRO A 356 27.35 9.71 9.33
CA PRO A 356 26.94 9.85 10.73
C PRO A 356 25.57 10.55 10.90
N ARG A 357 24.97 11.09 9.83
CA ARG A 357 23.72 11.85 9.90
C ARG A 357 22.49 10.94 9.79
N LEU A 358 21.52 11.16 10.66
CA LEU A 358 20.18 10.61 10.65
C LEU A 358 19.15 11.75 10.64
N THR A 359 18.19 11.70 9.72
CA THR A 359 17.12 12.71 9.59
C THR A 359 15.77 12.01 9.65
N GLN A 360 14.84 12.54 10.46
CA GLN A 360 13.43 12.10 10.49
C GLN A 360 12.54 13.17 9.86
N THR A 361 11.77 12.77 8.84
CA THR A 361 10.75 13.60 8.20
C THR A 361 9.39 12.94 8.34
N VAL A 362 8.36 13.72 8.67
CA VAL A 362 6.96 13.25 8.71
C VAL A 362 6.10 14.17 7.84
N ASN A 363 5.34 13.57 6.92
CA ASN A 363 4.47 14.28 5.97
C ASN A 363 5.17 15.48 5.28
N GLY A 364 6.40 15.28 4.83
CA GLY A 364 7.20 16.30 4.13
C GLY A 364 7.90 17.34 5.01
N VAL A 365 7.72 17.31 6.33
CA VAL A 365 8.36 18.24 7.28
C VAL A 365 9.44 17.51 8.08
N VAL A 366 10.66 18.05 8.08
CA VAL A 366 11.75 17.56 8.93
C VAL A 366 11.38 17.80 10.38
N LEU A 367 11.24 16.72 11.15
CA LEU A 367 10.97 16.79 12.59
C LEU A 367 12.27 17.00 13.36
N SER A 368 13.31 16.23 13.09
CA SER A 368 14.57 16.30 13.83
C SER A 368 15.72 15.67 13.07
N GLU A 369 16.92 16.09 13.44
CA GLU A 369 18.18 15.58 12.88
C GLU A 369 19.13 15.15 14.00
N LEU A 370 20.03 14.25 13.66
CA LEU A 370 21.12 13.79 14.51
C LEU A 370 22.37 13.60 13.65
N VAL A 371 23.51 14.12 14.12
CA VAL A 371 24.85 13.78 13.65
C VAL A 371 25.58 13.18 14.85
N ASP A 372 26.00 11.92 14.73
CA ASP A 372 26.65 11.22 15.82
C ASP A 372 28.03 10.70 15.40
N LEU A 373 29.07 11.37 15.90
CA LEU A 373 30.47 11.05 15.63
C LEU A 373 31.12 10.30 16.81
N ASP A 374 30.37 9.99 17.86
CA ASP A 374 30.85 9.35 19.08
C ASP A 374 31.69 8.10 18.80
N GLY A 375 32.97 8.12 19.19
CA GLY A 375 33.90 7.03 18.91
C GLY A 375 33.59 5.71 19.63
N LYS A 376 32.69 5.71 20.62
CA LYS A 376 32.33 4.52 21.42
C LYS A 376 30.98 3.95 21.02
N HIS A 377 29.99 4.83 20.84
CA HIS A 377 28.59 4.41 20.72
C HIS A 377 28.00 4.65 19.34
N ALA A 378 28.64 5.44 18.48
CA ALA A 378 28.11 5.65 17.14
C ALA A 378 28.10 4.35 16.33
N ARG A 379 27.05 4.17 15.52
CA ARG A 379 26.93 3.05 14.59
C ARG A 379 26.72 3.58 13.17
N SER A 380 27.58 3.13 12.26
CA SER A 380 27.44 3.42 10.82
C SER A 380 26.44 2.49 10.15
N LYS A 381 26.23 1.29 10.70
CA LYS A 381 25.31 0.29 10.14
C LYS A 381 24.64 -0.61 11.19
N GLY A 382 23.54 -1.26 10.82
CA GLY A 382 22.87 -2.28 11.62
C GLY A 382 21.41 -2.52 11.21
N LEU A 383 20.65 -3.22 12.03
CA LEU A 383 19.30 -3.70 11.74
C LEU A 383 18.24 -2.59 11.68
N LEU A 384 17.15 -2.89 10.97
CA LEU A 384 15.87 -2.19 11.01
C LEU A 384 14.89 -2.96 11.91
N ALA A 385 14.19 -2.26 12.81
CA ALA A 385 13.15 -2.89 13.61
C ALA A 385 12.02 -1.92 14.01
N PHE A 386 10.82 -2.46 14.30
CA PHE A 386 9.70 -1.71 14.88
C PHE A 386 9.44 -2.13 16.31
N GLN A 387 9.14 -1.17 17.18
CA GLN A 387 8.97 -1.44 18.61
C GLN A 387 7.51 -1.74 18.99
N ASP A 388 7.31 -2.81 19.75
CA ASP A 388 6.21 -2.94 20.69
C ASP A 388 6.75 -2.51 22.06
N HIS A 389 6.33 -1.38 22.61
CA HIS A 389 6.75 -0.93 23.94
C HIS A 389 5.89 -1.56 25.06
N GLY A 390 4.99 -2.48 24.72
CA GLY A 390 3.94 -2.96 25.61
C GLY A 390 2.95 -1.85 25.98
N ASN A 391 2.35 -1.95 27.16
CA ASN A 391 1.57 -0.87 27.79
C ASN A 391 0.47 -0.26 26.88
N GLY A 392 -0.23 -1.10 26.11
CA GLY A 392 -1.30 -0.64 25.21
C GLY A 392 -0.79 0.08 23.95
N THR A 393 0.43 -0.22 23.52
CA THR A 393 0.96 0.23 22.22
C THR A 393 0.15 -0.37 21.08
N VAL A 394 -0.49 0.49 20.30
CA VAL A 394 -1.21 0.10 19.09
C VAL A 394 -0.77 1.00 17.96
N VAL A 395 -0.05 0.41 17.01
CA VAL A 395 0.50 1.09 15.84
C VAL A 395 0.42 0.17 14.63
N GLN A 396 0.25 0.76 13.45
CA GLN A 396 0.24 0.05 12.18
C GLN A 396 1.30 0.62 11.25
N PHE A 397 1.97 -0.22 10.48
CA PHE A 397 2.98 0.16 9.49
C PHE A 397 2.65 -0.45 8.12
N ARG A 398 2.79 0.30 7.03
CA ARG A 398 2.60 -0.20 5.65
C ARG A 398 3.45 0.57 4.65
N ASN A 399 3.44 0.13 3.39
CA ASN A 399 4.19 0.77 2.30
C ASN A 399 5.67 0.98 2.65
N ILE A 400 6.28 -0.02 3.28
CA ILE A 400 7.65 0.03 3.78
C ILE A 400 8.60 -0.31 2.65
N ARG A 401 9.43 0.66 2.27
CA ARG A 401 10.37 0.55 1.16
C ARG A 401 11.72 1.17 1.51
N LEU A 402 12.76 0.55 0.99
CA LEU A 402 14.14 0.84 1.32
C LEU A 402 14.92 1.10 0.03
N LYS A 403 15.65 2.20 0.01
CA LYS A 403 16.68 2.50 -0.97
C LYS A 403 18.03 2.51 -0.27
N HIS A 404 18.96 1.70 -0.74
CA HIS A 404 20.35 1.82 -0.32
C HIS A 404 20.98 3.00 -1.06
N LEU A 405 21.62 3.88 -0.30
CA LEU A 405 22.31 5.04 -0.85
C LEU A 405 23.79 4.68 -1.05
N PRO A 406 24.45 5.24 -2.09
CA PRO A 406 25.88 5.07 -2.25
C PRO A 406 26.61 5.60 -1.00
N ALA A 407 27.80 5.07 -0.74
CA ALA A 407 28.70 5.64 0.24
C ALA A 407 28.96 7.10 -0.14
N GLY A 408 28.49 8.05 0.69
CA GLY A 408 28.82 9.45 0.50
C GLY A 408 30.33 9.64 0.61
N GLY A 409 30.91 10.46 -0.27
CA GLY A 409 32.27 10.95 -0.09
C GLY A 409 32.42 11.50 1.33
N ASP A 410 33.59 11.25 1.92
CA ASP A 410 33.92 11.37 3.33
C ASP A 410 33.56 12.74 3.97
N GLU A 411 32.29 12.97 4.32
CA GLU A 411 31.86 14.13 5.13
C GLU A 411 32.34 14.00 6.59
N SER A 412 32.93 12.87 6.99
CA SER A 412 33.47 12.66 8.34
C SER A 412 34.69 13.54 8.67
N GLN A 413 35.24 14.24 7.67
CA GLN A 413 36.36 15.17 7.84
C GLN A 413 35.94 16.66 7.93
N ASN A 414 34.67 16.98 7.73
CA ASN A 414 34.16 18.36 7.83
C ASN A 414 33.23 18.49 9.03
N ASP A 415 33.77 18.54 10.25
CA ASP A 415 33.03 19.07 11.40
C ASP A 415 32.99 20.61 11.27
N PRO A 416 31.83 21.23 10.94
CA PRO A 416 31.75 22.68 10.78
C PRO A 416 32.00 23.42 12.10
N LEU A 417 31.86 22.75 13.24
CA LEU A 417 32.07 23.32 14.58
C LEU A 417 33.53 23.23 15.04
N GLU A 418 34.33 22.27 14.55
CA GLU A 418 35.78 22.29 14.74
C GLU A 418 36.46 23.32 13.83
N ASN A 419 36.04 23.43 12.57
CA ASN A 419 36.62 24.38 11.62
C ASN A 419 36.42 25.85 12.02
N GLY A 420 35.30 26.18 12.68
CA GLY A 420 35.06 27.53 13.21
C GLY A 420 35.94 27.95 14.40
N LYS A 421 36.55 27.00 15.12
CA LYS A 421 37.52 27.32 16.19
C LYS A 421 38.92 27.59 15.63
N ALA A 422 39.31 26.92 14.55
CA ALA A 422 40.62 27.10 13.92
C ALA A 422 40.79 28.47 13.23
N GLU A 423 39.69 29.14 12.86
CA GLU A 423 39.71 30.51 12.30
C GLU A 423 39.76 31.59 13.38
N LEU A 424 39.18 31.37 14.57
CA LEU A 424 39.17 32.34 15.67
C LEU A 424 40.47 32.35 16.51
N GLU A 425 41.32 31.33 16.40
CA GLU A 425 42.65 31.31 17.03
C GLU A 425 43.76 31.87 16.11
N ARG A 426 43.39 32.39 14.93
CA ARG A 426 44.31 33.04 13.96
C ARG A 426 44.09 34.55 13.80
N GLU A 427 43.16 35.14 14.55
CA GLU A 427 43.01 36.59 14.75
C GLU A 427 43.49 36.97 16.15
#